data_AF-F8AGG1-F1
#
_entry.id   AF-F8AGG1-F1
#
_cell.length_a   1.000
_cell.length_b   1.000
_cell.length_c   1.000
_cell.angle_alpha   90.00
_cell.angle_beta   90.00
_cell.angle_gamma   90.00
#
_symmetry.space_group_name_H-M   'P 1'
#
loop_
_entity.id
_entity.type
_entity.pdbx_description
1 polymer ?
#
loop_
_entity_poly.entity_id
_entity_poly.type
_entity_poly.pdbx_seq_one_letter_code
_entity_poly.pdbx_strand_id
1 'polypeptide(L)'
;MRVVDHIEFTARHGPWLVGERLEEMEEEKIAKFLARISNTVNNKLPDYLTVVIDVEGVRALLGEGELWEVLKHLRSPGTSRKLNALIREEDKKLRKILGDVAKALLVRLSLANLAPVDYPVEPISEVRVKLPYEEEHVNFTAKHDRWIVVKRLMIDEKTSQLDVARLLASINETAVSKIPVYARIDVKGIKNYFSTFKKVRKEEDIKALAESLEAFPAEEFAPKEFKGFAARHALGVALSKLGLPLDVPAKVLEKYLEKSG
;
A
#
# COMPACT_ATOMS: atom_id res chain seq x y z
N MET A 1 -26.27 -4.24 21.93
CA MET A 1 -26.47 -4.55 20.49
C MET A 1 -25.35 -5.48 20.06
N ARG A 2 -25.62 -6.70 19.56
CA ARG A 2 -24.55 -7.56 19.00
C ARG A 2 -24.21 -7.02 17.62
N VAL A 3 -22.99 -6.51 17.43
CA VAL A 3 -22.50 -6.16 16.10
C VAL A 3 -22.44 -7.47 15.32
N VAL A 4 -23.11 -7.55 14.17
CA VAL A 4 -23.07 -8.73 13.28
C VAL A 4 -21.75 -8.71 12.52
N ASP A 5 -21.25 -9.88 12.14
CA ASP A 5 -20.04 -9.95 11.33
C ASP A 5 -20.30 -9.28 9.97
N HIS A 6 -19.49 -8.27 9.66
CA HIS A 6 -19.54 -7.51 8.41
C HIS A 6 -18.16 -6.89 8.18
N ILE A 7 -17.80 -6.70 6.92
CA ILE A 7 -16.67 -5.86 6.54
C ILE A 7 -17.21 -4.84 5.56
N GLU A 8 -16.97 -3.56 5.82
CA GLU A 8 -17.47 -2.46 5.03
C GLU A 8 -16.35 -1.47 4.76
N PHE A 9 -16.30 -0.99 3.53
CA PHE A 9 -15.50 0.16 3.15
C PHE A 9 -16.36 1.13 2.35
N THR A 10 -16.32 2.40 2.75
CA THR A 10 -17.05 3.49 2.11
C THR A 10 -16.18 4.74 2.13
N ALA A 11 -16.21 5.48 1.05
CA ALA A 11 -15.55 6.77 0.96
C ALA A 11 -16.37 7.73 0.12
N ARG A 12 -16.49 8.97 0.61
CA ARG A 12 -17.13 10.10 -0.05
C ARG A 12 -16.28 11.33 0.21
N HIS A 13 -15.64 11.88 -0.81
CA HIS A 13 -14.93 13.15 -0.73
C HIS A 13 -14.78 13.76 -2.12
N GLY A 14 -15.41 14.92 -2.35
CA GLY A 14 -15.54 15.55 -3.65
C GLY A 14 -16.14 14.57 -4.68
N PRO A 15 -15.49 14.37 -5.86
CA PRO A 15 -15.96 13.43 -6.87
C PRO A 15 -15.68 11.96 -6.54
N TRP A 16 -14.89 11.68 -5.50
CA TRP A 16 -14.58 10.30 -5.12
C TRP A 16 -15.70 9.72 -4.26
N LEU A 17 -16.43 8.78 -4.84
CA LEU A 17 -17.57 8.15 -4.20
C LEU A 17 -17.59 6.64 -4.48
N VAL A 18 -17.31 5.84 -3.46
CA VAL A 18 -17.24 4.37 -3.55
C VAL A 18 -17.78 3.73 -2.27
N GLY A 19 -18.33 2.53 -2.37
CA GLY A 19 -18.83 1.82 -1.19
C GLY A 19 -19.16 0.37 -1.47
N GLU A 20 -18.67 -0.53 -0.62
CA GLU A 20 -18.98 -1.95 -0.71
C GLU A 20 -19.00 -2.57 0.70
N ARG A 21 -19.84 -3.57 0.89
CA ARG A 21 -19.95 -4.34 2.13
C ARG A 21 -19.92 -5.82 1.77
N LEU A 22 -19.10 -6.56 2.50
CA LEU A 22 -19.11 -8.01 2.49
C LEU A 22 -19.98 -8.50 3.64
N GLU A 23 -20.97 -9.32 3.32
CA GLU A 23 -21.85 -9.99 4.28
C GLU A 23 -21.51 -11.49 4.40
N GLU A 24 -20.99 -12.09 3.33
CA GLU A 24 -20.55 -13.48 3.32
C GLU A 24 -19.11 -13.62 3.84
N MET A 25 -18.97 -14.16 5.05
CA MET A 25 -17.72 -14.20 5.81
C MET A 25 -16.81 -15.41 5.49
N GLU A 26 -16.88 -15.94 4.28
CA GLU A 26 -15.95 -16.99 3.85
C GLU A 26 -14.53 -16.41 3.74
N GLU A 27 -13.52 -17.14 4.23
CA GLU A 27 -12.12 -16.66 4.26
C GLU A 27 -11.67 -16.17 2.87
N GLU A 28 -12.04 -16.89 1.80
CA GLU A 28 -11.69 -16.52 0.43
C GLU A 28 -12.27 -15.15 0.04
N LYS A 29 -13.55 -14.92 0.36
CA LYS A 29 -14.26 -13.67 0.06
C LYS A 29 -13.70 -12.52 0.88
N ILE A 30 -13.35 -12.76 2.15
CA ILE A 30 -12.70 -11.77 3.02
C ILE A 30 -11.34 -11.37 2.44
N ALA A 31 -10.51 -12.32 2.05
CA ALA A 31 -9.19 -12.03 1.48
C ALA A 31 -9.30 -11.18 0.20
N LYS A 32 -10.20 -11.57 -0.71
CA LYS A 32 -10.46 -10.81 -1.95
C LYS A 32 -11.00 -9.43 -1.66
N PHE A 33 -11.93 -9.29 -0.71
CA PHE A 33 -12.51 -8.00 -0.37
C PHE A 33 -11.47 -7.05 0.25
N LEU A 34 -10.63 -7.53 1.17
CA LEU A 34 -9.52 -6.74 1.72
C LEU A 34 -8.52 -6.33 0.64
N ALA A 35 -8.24 -7.20 -0.33
CA ALA A 35 -7.39 -6.88 -1.48
C ALA A 35 -7.99 -5.78 -2.37
N ARG A 36 -9.31 -5.82 -2.64
CA ARG A 36 -10.02 -4.73 -3.35
C ARG A 36 -9.86 -3.41 -2.60
N ILE A 37 -10.01 -3.42 -1.27
CA ILE A 37 -9.84 -2.22 -0.44
C ILE A 37 -8.40 -1.70 -0.52
N SER A 38 -7.40 -2.58 -0.39
CA SER A 38 -5.98 -2.22 -0.53
C SER A 38 -5.70 -1.53 -1.87
N ASN A 39 -6.15 -2.10 -2.98
CA ASN A 39 -6.00 -1.50 -4.31
C ASN A 39 -6.70 -0.14 -4.39
N THR A 40 -7.93 -0.04 -3.85
CA THR A 40 -8.72 1.21 -3.86
C THR A 40 -8.01 2.34 -3.13
N VAL A 41 -7.55 2.10 -1.90
CA VAL A 41 -6.90 3.15 -1.10
C VAL A 41 -5.53 3.51 -1.65
N ASN A 42 -4.77 2.55 -2.20
CA ASN A 42 -3.49 2.82 -2.84
C ASN A 42 -3.63 3.64 -4.12
N ASN A 43 -4.67 3.41 -4.91
CA ASN A 43 -4.95 4.21 -6.10
C ASN A 43 -5.30 5.66 -5.76
N LYS A 44 -5.94 5.88 -4.59
CA LYS A 44 -6.38 7.21 -4.16
C LYS A 44 -5.32 7.98 -3.36
N LEU A 45 -4.38 7.29 -2.70
CA LEU A 45 -3.34 7.90 -1.88
C LEU A 45 -2.56 9.06 -2.56
N PRO A 46 -2.14 8.97 -3.84
CA PRO A 46 -1.38 10.02 -4.50
C PRO A 46 -2.09 11.38 -4.49
N ASP A 47 -3.41 11.40 -4.68
CA ASP A 47 -4.22 12.63 -4.72
C ASP A 47 -4.07 13.43 -3.42
N TYR A 48 -4.05 12.73 -2.29
CA TYR A 48 -3.94 13.31 -0.95
C TYR A 48 -2.51 13.67 -0.53
N LEU A 49 -1.50 13.17 -1.25
CA LEU A 49 -0.09 13.46 -0.98
C LEU A 49 0.41 14.71 -1.73
N THR A 50 -0.35 15.21 -2.71
CA THR A 50 0.02 16.36 -3.55
C THR A 50 0.33 17.63 -2.76
N VAL A 51 -0.23 17.77 -1.56
CA VAL A 51 0.03 18.92 -0.67
C VAL A 51 1.48 19.00 -0.18
N VAL A 52 2.17 17.85 -0.03
CA VAL A 52 3.54 17.79 0.47
C VAL A 52 4.53 17.09 -0.47
N ILE A 53 4.05 16.45 -1.52
CA ILE A 53 4.86 15.76 -2.52
C ILE A 53 4.43 16.23 -3.91
N ASP A 54 5.39 16.64 -4.74
CA ASP A 54 5.16 16.87 -6.16
C ASP A 54 5.00 15.54 -6.90
N VAL A 55 3.76 15.03 -6.95
CA VAL A 55 3.42 13.72 -7.53
C VAL A 55 3.77 13.65 -9.03
N GLU A 56 3.57 14.73 -9.78
CA GLU A 56 3.92 14.78 -11.21
C GLU A 56 5.44 14.76 -11.41
N GLY A 57 6.18 15.49 -10.57
CA GLY A 57 7.63 15.35 -10.50
C GLY A 57 8.08 13.91 -10.19
N VAL A 58 7.35 13.19 -9.32
CA VAL A 58 7.65 11.78 -9.01
C VAL A 58 7.43 10.88 -10.23
N ARG A 59 6.38 11.13 -11.03
CA ARG A 59 6.16 10.42 -12.31
C ARG A 59 7.26 10.69 -13.33
N ALA A 60 7.89 11.85 -13.30
CA ALA A 60 9.04 12.14 -14.16
C ALA A 60 10.34 11.44 -13.71
N LEU A 61 10.35 10.79 -12.54
CA LEU A 61 11.51 10.05 -12.00
C LEU A 61 11.40 8.53 -12.16
N LEU A 62 10.39 8.02 -12.86
CA LEU A 62 10.22 6.58 -13.06
C LEU A 62 11.44 5.98 -13.75
N GLY A 63 11.82 4.78 -13.31
CA GLY A 63 12.84 4.00 -13.99
C GLY A 63 12.26 3.33 -15.23
N GLU A 64 13.09 3.13 -16.24
CA GLU A 64 12.78 2.33 -17.42
C GLU A 64 13.75 1.15 -17.49
N GLY A 65 13.38 0.12 -18.25
CA GLY A 65 14.18 -1.08 -18.46
C GLY A 65 13.65 -2.32 -17.73
N GLU A 66 14.53 -3.30 -17.56
CA GLU A 66 14.21 -4.55 -16.86
C GLU A 66 14.03 -4.34 -15.36
N LEU A 67 13.38 -5.29 -14.68
CA LEU A 67 13.10 -5.20 -13.25
C LEU A 67 14.34 -4.84 -12.42
N TRP A 68 15.48 -5.48 -12.67
CA TRP A 68 16.71 -5.21 -11.93
C TRP A 68 17.26 -3.79 -12.16
N GLU A 69 17.10 -3.24 -13.37
CA GLU A 69 17.51 -1.87 -13.71
C GLU A 69 16.66 -0.85 -12.94
N VAL A 70 15.34 -1.09 -12.92
CA VAL A 70 14.40 -0.27 -12.16
C VAL A 70 14.67 -0.36 -10.66
N LEU A 71 14.93 -1.55 -10.11
CA LEU A 71 15.30 -1.72 -8.69
C LEU A 71 16.62 -0.99 -8.35
N LYS A 72 17.62 -1.07 -9.24
CA LYS A 72 18.90 -0.35 -9.10
C LYS A 72 18.69 1.16 -9.13
N HIS A 73 17.91 1.66 -10.08
CA HIS A 73 17.53 3.07 -10.19
C HIS A 73 16.82 3.55 -8.92
N LEU A 74 15.77 2.84 -8.50
CA LEU A 74 15.01 3.13 -7.29
C LEU A 74 15.92 3.17 -6.07
N ARG A 75 16.88 2.26 -5.93
CA ARG A 75 17.81 2.26 -4.80
C ARG A 75 18.80 3.44 -4.81
N SER A 76 19.10 4.00 -5.99
CA SER A 76 20.28 4.84 -6.16
C SER A 76 20.28 6.12 -5.29
N PRO A 77 21.46 6.59 -4.84
CA PRO A 77 21.58 7.88 -4.16
C PRO A 77 21.18 9.06 -5.05
N GLY A 78 21.34 8.94 -6.38
CA GLY A 78 20.91 9.95 -7.34
C GLY A 78 19.40 10.14 -7.33
N THR A 79 18.67 9.04 -7.46
CA THR A 79 17.19 9.02 -7.40
C THR A 79 16.68 9.51 -6.06
N SER A 80 17.32 9.11 -4.96
CA SER A 80 16.93 9.58 -3.62
C SER A 80 17.16 11.09 -3.43
N ARG A 81 18.20 11.67 -4.03
CA ARG A 81 18.42 13.13 -4.02
C ARG A 81 17.35 13.87 -4.84
N LYS A 82 17.07 13.39 -6.05
CA LYS A 82 16.02 13.97 -6.91
C LYS A 82 14.66 13.90 -6.23
N LEU A 83 14.31 12.74 -5.67
CA LEU A 83 13.05 12.53 -4.96
C LEU A 83 12.90 13.45 -3.73
N ASN A 84 13.96 13.63 -2.94
CA ASN A 84 13.93 14.56 -1.80
C ASN A 84 13.69 16.03 -2.21
N ALA A 85 14.05 16.42 -3.43
CA ALA A 85 13.79 17.77 -3.94
C ALA A 85 12.31 17.97 -4.34
N LEU A 86 11.55 16.89 -4.48
CA LEU A 86 10.11 16.91 -4.79
C LEU A 86 9.22 16.95 -3.54
N ILE A 87 9.82 16.94 -2.36
CA ILE A 87 9.08 17.06 -1.09
C ILE A 87 8.98 18.55 -0.75
N ARG A 88 7.74 19.05 -0.68
CA ARG A 88 7.37 20.45 -0.40
C ARG A 88 7.37 20.72 1.10
N GLU A 89 8.53 20.56 1.72
CA GLU A 89 8.74 20.78 3.15
C GLU A 89 10.08 21.47 3.36
N GLU A 90 10.12 22.62 4.03
CA GLU A 90 11.33 23.40 4.25
C GLU A 90 12.16 22.87 5.43
N ASP A 91 11.50 22.37 6.48
CA ASP A 91 12.20 21.81 7.63
C ASP A 91 12.87 20.49 7.24
N LYS A 92 14.20 20.46 7.37
CA LYS A 92 15.03 19.31 6.99
C LYS A 92 14.66 18.02 7.73
N LYS A 93 14.25 18.10 9.00
CA LYS A 93 13.87 16.94 9.81
C LYS A 93 12.50 16.42 9.38
N LEU A 94 11.53 17.31 9.14
CA LEU A 94 10.20 16.96 8.65
C LEU A 94 10.25 16.38 7.22
N ARG A 95 11.03 17.01 6.33
CA ARG A 95 11.28 16.50 4.98
C ARG A 95 11.85 15.08 5.00
N LYS A 96 12.78 14.81 5.92
CA LYS A 96 13.35 13.46 6.09
C LYS A 96 12.30 12.43 6.52
N ILE A 97 11.30 12.82 7.31
CA ILE A 97 10.19 11.94 7.69
C ILE A 97 9.41 11.55 6.42
N LEU A 98 9.04 12.52 5.59
CA LEU A 98 8.29 12.28 4.34
C LEU A 98 9.07 11.50 3.26
N GLY A 99 10.39 11.35 3.41
CA GLY A 99 11.24 10.62 2.47
C GLY A 99 10.75 9.21 2.15
N ASP A 100 10.32 8.46 3.17
CA ASP A 100 9.83 7.08 2.98
C ASP A 100 8.45 7.04 2.29
N VAL A 101 7.61 8.06 2.51
CA VAL A 101 6.31 8.22 1.85
C VAL A 101 6.51 8.47 0.36
N ALA A 102 7.35 9.46 0.02
CA ALA A 102 7.70 9.76 -1.37
C ALA A 102 8.36 8.55 -2.05
N LYS A 103 9.18 7.78 -1.29
CA LYS A 103 9.81 6.58 -1.80
C LYS A 103 8.82 5.49 -2.14
N ALA A 104 7.84 5.24 -1.27
CA ALA A 104 6.79 4.26 -1.50
C ALA A 104 5.98 4.60 -2.75
N LEU A 105 5.63 5.87 -2.92
CA LEU A 105 4.94 6.36 -4.12
C LEU A 105 5.76 6.08 -5.39
N LEU A 106 7.04 6.47 -5.40
CA LEU A 106 7.92 6.24 -6.56
C LEU A 106 8.06 4.74 -6.88
N VAL A 107 8.22 3.90 -5.84
CA VAL A 107 8.37 2.45 -5.98
C VAL A 107 7.13 1.83 -6.63
N ARG A 108 5.92 2.13 -6.12
CA ARG A 108 4.67 1.61 -6.68
C ARG A 108 4.50 2.01 -8.14
N LEU A 109 4.69 3.29 -8.45
CA LEU A 109 4.53 3.80 -9.81
C LEU A 109 5.56 3.18 -10.78
N SER A 110 6.80 3.00 -10.34
CA SER A 110 7.88 2.45 -11.19
C SER A 110 7.70 0.95 -11.47
N LEU A 111 7.03 0.23 -10.56
CA LEU A 111 6.88 -1.22 -10.66
C LEU A 111 5.50 -1.66 -11.19
N ALA A 112 4.57 -0.73 -11.43
CA ALA A 112 3.19 -1.04 -11.79
C ALA A 112 3.04 -1.99 -12.99
N ASN A 113 3.95 -1.90 -13.96
CA ASN A 113 3.95 -2.74 -15.17
C ASN A 113 5.01 -3.85 -15.16
N LEU A 114 5.79 -3.96 -14.09
CA LEU A 114 6.93 -4.88 -13.99
C LEU A 114 6.77 -5.94 -12.90
N ALA A 115 5.95 -5.66 -11.89
CA ALA A 115 5.78 -6.53 -10.73
C ALA A 115 4.35 -6.41 -10.17
N PRO A 116 3.87 -7.40 -9.39
CA PRO A 116 2.52 -7.37 -8.81
C PRO A 116 2.45 -6.38 -7.65
N VAL A 117 2.41 -5.07 -7.92
CA VAL A 117 2.27 -4.01 -6.89
C VAL A 117 0.88 -3.98 -6.28
N ASP A 118 -0.12 -4.36 -7.08
CA ASP A 118 -1.52 -4.52 -6.71
C ASP A 118 -1.86 -5.99 -6.54
N TYR A 119 -2.88 -6.25 -5.73
CA TYR A 119 -3.50 -7.58 -5.70
C TYR A 119 -4.25 -7.82 -7.02
N PRO A 120 -4.34 -9.07 -7.52
CA PRO A 120 -5.00 -9.39 -8.80
C PRO A 120 -6.53 -9.39 -8.67
N VAL A 121 -7.09 -8.28 -8.22
CA VAL A 121 -8.52 -8.00 -8.09
C VAL A 121 -8.78 -6.54 -8.41
N GLU A 122 -9.91 -6.25 -9.07
CA GLU A 122 -10.28 -4.86 -9.37
C GLU A 122 -10.55 -4.05 -8.10
N PRO A 123 -10.16 -2.76 -8.03
CA PRO A 123 -10.53 -1.89 -6.93
C PRO A 123 -12.06 -1.68 -6.86
N ILE A 124 -12.52 -1.12 -5.76
CA ILE A 124 -13.91 -0.68 -5.58
C ILE A 124 -14.05 0.64 -6.36
N SER A 125 -14.88 0.63 -7.40
CA SER A 125 -15.07 1.77 -8.30
C SER A 125 -16.46 2.39 -8.26
N GLU A 126 -17.40 1.78 -7.53
CA GLU A 126 -18.80 2.21 -7.48
C GLU A 126 -19.38 2.08 -6.06
N VAL A 127 -20.60 2.59 -5.89
CA VAL A 127 -21.36 2.45 -4.64
C VAL A 127 -22.34 1.30 -4.77
N ARG A 128 -22.07 0.23 -4.02
CA ARG A 128 -22.89 -0.99 -3.92
C ARG A 128 -23.68 -1.09 -2.61
N VAL A 129 -23.52 -0.11 -1.73
CA VAL A 129 -24.15 -0.06 -0.41
C VAL A 129 -24.64 1.33 -0.09
N LYS A 130 -25.65 1.43 0.78
CA LYS A 130 -26.01 2.72 1.37
C LYS A 130 -24.84 3.21 2.22
N LEU A 131 -24.38 4.44 1.97
CA LEU A 131 -23.34 5.05 2.77
C LEU A 131 -23.79 5.22 4.23
N PRO A 132 -22.91 4.98 5.20
CA PRO A 132 -23.24 5.11 6.61
C PRO A 132 -23.39 6.57 7.07
N TYR A 133 -22.83 7.53 6.33
CA TYR A 133 -22.88 8.96 6.66
C TYR A 133 -23.25 9.78 5.42
N GLU A 134 -23.95 10.90 5.64
CA GLU A 134 -24.31 11.84 4.57
C GLU A 134 -23.17 12.80 4.28
N GLU A 135 -22.38 13.16 5.29
CA GLU A 135 -21.22 14.03 5.15
C GLU A 135 -20.05 13.31 4.47
N GLU A 136 -19.05 14.08 4.04
CA GLU A 136 -17.83 13.51 3.48
C GLU A 136 -17.09 12.70 4.54
N HIS A 137 -16.57 11.54 4.14
CA HIS A 137 -15.95 10.60 5.05
C HIS A 137 -15.05 9.60 4.33
N VAL A 138 -14.17 8.99 5.10
CA VAL A 138 -13.61 7.67 4.81
C VAL A 138 -13.97 6.77 5.99
N ASN A 139 -14.53 5.60 5.70
CA ASN A 139 -14.95 4.63 6.70
C ASN A 139 -14.53 3.22 6.28
N PHE A 140 -13.80 2.55 7.15
CA PHE A 140 -13.51 1.13 7.10
C PHE A 140 -13.94 0.51 8.42
N THR A 141 -14.90 -0.40 8.39
CA THR A 141 -15.35 -1.10 9.60
C THR A 141 -15.33 -2.59 9.32
N ALA A 142 -14.75 -3.38 10.21
CA ALA A 142 -14.73 -4.84 10.15
C ALA A 142 -15.21 -5.39 11.49
N LYS A 143 -15.96 -6.48 11.47
CA LYS A 143 -16.12 -7.45 12.53
C LYS A 143 -16.21 -8.83 11.86
N HIS A 144 -15.32 -9.76 12.17
CA HIS A 144 -15.40 -11.17 11.80
C HIS A 144 -14.77 -11.99 12.94
N ASP A 145 -15.51 -12.89 13.59
CA ASP A 145 -15.10 -13.54 14.83
C ASP A 145 -14.63 -12.52 15.90
N ARG A 146 -13.36 -12.62 16.30
CA ARG A 146 -12.68 -11.69 17.22
C ARG A 146 -12.09 -10.49 16.48
N TRP A 147 -12.12 -10.46 15.16
CA TRP A 147 -11.51 -9.40 14.35
C TRP A 147 -12.45 -8.23 14.15
N ILE A 148 -12.35 -7.21 15.01
CA ILE A 148 -13.08 -5.95 14.88
C ILE A 148 -12.09 -4.84 14.52
N VAL A 149 -12.38 -4.01 13.52
CA VAL A 149 -11.63 -2.77 13.30
C VAL A 149 -12.58 -1.65 12.90
N VAL A 150 -12.33 -0.44 13.38
CA VAL A 150 -13.02 0.77 12.91
C VAL A 150 -11.95 1.82 12.66
N LYS A 151 -11.80 2.23 11.42
CA LYS A 151 -10.91 3.30 10.97
C LYS A 151 -11.78 4.26 10.17
N ARG A 152 -12.10 5.40 10.77
CA ARG A 152 -13.01 6.37 10.18
C ARG A 152 -12.55 7.79 10.42
N LEU A 153 -12.86 8.66 9.48
CA LEU A 153 -12.65 10.10 9.54
C LEU A 153 -13.81 10.78 8.82
N MET A 154 -14.47 11.70 9.51
CA MET A 154 -15.36 12.67 8.86
C MET A 154 -14.48 13.77 8.26
N ILE A 155 -14.80 14.20 7.06
CA ILE A 155 -14.03 15.19 6.31
C ILE A 155 -14.85 16.47 6.26
N ASP A 156 -14.23 17.55 6.69
CA ASP A 156 -14.73 18.91 6.60
C ASP A 156 -13.68 19.84 5.99
N GLU A 157 -14.02 21.12 5.86
CA GLU A 157 -13.15 22.16 5.29
C GLU A 157 -11.83 22.35 6.06
N LYS A 158 -11.74 21.90 7.32
CA LYS A 158 -10.55 22.00 8.17
C LYS A 158 -9.73 20.73 8.18
N THR A 159 -10.25 19.65 7.61
CA THR A 159 -9.61 18.34 7.61
C THR A 159 -8.41 18.37 6.67
N SER A 160 -7.22 18.08 7.22
CA SER A 160 -6.00 18.03 6.43
C SER A 160 -6.07 16.90 5.40
N GLN A 161 -5.70 17.20 4.15
CA GLN A 161 -5.55 16.16 3.11
C GLN A 161 -4.57 15.07 3.55
N LEU A 162 -3.54 15.42 4.35
CA LEU A 162 -2.60 14.45 4.89
C LEU A 162 -3.20 13.55 5.98
N ASP A 163 -4.20 14.02 6.74
CA ASP A 163 -4.93 13.15 7.66
C ASP A 163 -5.73 12.09 6.92
N VAL A 164 -6.33 12.47 5.78
CA VAL A 164 -6.98 11.51 4.88
C VAL A 164 -5.94 10.53 4.33
N ALA A 165 -4.80 11.01 3.82
CA ALA A 165 -3.71 10.13 3.36
C ALA A 165 -3.24 9.15 4.45
N ARG A 166 -3.04 9.64 5.68
CA ARG A 166 -2.65 8.82 6.83
C ARG A 166 -3.68 7.73 7.12
N LEU A 167 -4.98 8.07 7.11
CA LEU A 167 -6.05 7.09 7.32
C LEU A 167 -6.07 6.03 6.21
N LEU A 168 -5.95 6.43 4.95
CA LEU A 168 -5.92 5.51 3.80
C LEU A 168 -4.72 4.56 3.87
N ALA A 169 -3.53 5.08 4.18
CA ALA A 169 -2.34 4.27 4.42
C ALA A 169 -2.55 3.28 5.57
N SER A 170 -3.21 3.72 6.66
CA SER A 170 -3.51 2.85 7.80
C SER A 170 -4.51 1.75 7.44
N ILE A 171 -5.53 2.06 6.64
CA ILE A 171 -6.48 1.07 6.11
C ILE A 171 -5.73 0.04 5.27
N ASN A 172 -4.82 0.48 4.39
CA ASN A 172 -3.98 -0.41 3.59
C ASN A 172 -3.13 -1.35 4.47
N GLU A 173 -2.46 -0.85 5.51
CA GLU A 173 -1.69 -1.66 6.45
C GLU A 173 -2.55 -2.76 7.11
N THR A 174 -3.79 -2.44 7.47
CA THR A 174 -4.73 -3.44 8.00
C THR A 174 -5.10 -4.48 6.95
N ALA A 175 -5.44 -4.07 5.72
CA ALA A 175 -5.75 -4.99 4.64
C ALA A 175 -4.56 -5.93 4.34
N VAL A 176 -3.38 -5.37 4.07
CA VAL A 176 -2.15 -6.12 3.75
C VAL A 176 -1.76 -7.08 4.87
N SER A 177 -1.94 -6.72 6.15
CA SER A 177 -1.64 -7.63 7.26
C SER A 177 -2.64 -8.78 7.42
N LYS A 178 -3.89 -8.61 6.98
CA LYS A 178 -4.95 -9.60 7.14
C LYS A 178 -5.18 -10.49 5.94
N ILE A 179 -4.86 -10.01 4.74
CA ILE A 179 -4.97 -10.81 3.51
C ILE A 179 -4.25 -12.17 3.65
N PRO A 180 -2.99 -12.27 4.13
CA PRO A 180 -2.33 -13.57 4.30
C PRO A 180 -3.03 -14.55 5.23
N VAL A 181 -3.72 -14.05 6.26
CA VAL A 181 -4.42 -14.88 7.23
C VAL A 181 -5.59 -15.58 6.55
N TYR A 182 -6.41 -14.82 5.84
CA TYR A 182 -7.60 -15.33 5.17
C TYR A 182 -7.29 -16.04 3.84
N ALA A 183 -6.21 -15.66 3.16
CA ALA A 183 -5.73 -16.32 1.95
C ALA A 183 -4.79 -17.51 2.22
N ARG A 184 -4.51 -17.82 3.49
CA ARG A 184 -3.60 -18.89 3.94
C ARG A 184 -2.22 -18.84 3.27
N ILE A 185 -1.67 -17.62 3.16
CA ILE A 185 -0.36 -17.38 2.56
C ILE A 185 0.73 -17.65 3.61
N ASP A 186 1.71 -18.50 3.27
CA ASP A 186 2.89 -18.75 4.10
C ASP A 186 3.89 -17.60 4.01
N VAL A 187 3.59 -16.50 4.70
CA VAL A 187 4.47 -15.32 4.80
C VAL A 187 5.83 -15.67 5.42
N LYS A 188 5.90 -16.70 6.27
CA LYS A 188 7.17 -17.13 6.88
C LYS A 188 8.03 -17.84 5.84
N GLY A 189 7.44 -18.73 5.05
CA GLY A 189 8.07 -19.36 3.89
C GLY A 189 8.60 -18.33 2.90
N ILE A 190 7.80 -17.33 2.53
CA ILE A 190 8.23 -16.22 1.65
C ILE A 190 9.45 -15.49 2.22
N LYS A 191 9.44 -15.17 3.53
CA LYS A 191 10.60 -14.53 4.19
C LYS A 191 11.84 -15.41 4.18
N ASN A 192 11.67 -16.72 4.34
CA ASN A 192 12.75 -17.69 4.31
C ASN A 192 13.33 -17.83 2.90
N TYR A 193 12.49 -17.83 1.87
CA TYR A 193 12.89 -17.87 0.47
C TYR A 193 13.88 -16.74 0.14
N PHE A 194 13.59 -15.51 0.57
CA PHE A 194 14.49 -14.35 0.37
C PHE A 194 15.52 -14.15 1.50
N SER A 195 15.76 -15.14 2.38
CA SER A 195 16.58 -14.94 3.58
C SER A 195 18.08 -14.76 3.31
N THR A 196 18.57 -15.30 2.19
CA THR A 196 19.96 -15.18 1.71
C THR A 196 20.31 -13.72 1.39
N PHE A 197 19.35 -12.95 0.88
CA PHE A 197 19.49 -11.53 0.60
C PHE A 197 19.43 -10.70 1.89
N LYS A 198 20.53 -9.99 2.19
CA LYS A 198 20.65 -9.12 3.38
C LYS A 198 21.18 -7.75 2.97
N LYS A 199 20.35 -6.70 3.13
CA LYS A 199 20.71 -5.31 2.81
C LYS A 199 21.38 -5.19 1.43
N VAL A 200 20.72 -5.72 0.40
CA VAL A 200 21.21 -5.80 -0.99
C VAL A 200 21.64 -4.42 -1.47
N ARG A 201 22.89 -4.27 -1.94
CA ARG A 201 23.41 -2.97 -2.43
C ARG A 201 24.11 -3.03 -3.77
N LYS A 202 24.83 -4.12 -4.04
CA LYS A 202 25.63 -4.26 -5.25
C LYS A 202 24.75 -4.63 -6.41
N GLU A 203 25.18 -4.29 -7.62
CA GLU A 203 24.43 -4.60 -8.84
C GLU A 203 24.19 -6.10 -9.01
N GLU A 204 25.21 -6.93 -8.79
CA GLU A 204 25.12 -8.40 -8.82
C GLU A 204 24.03 -8.94 -7.88
N ASP A 205 23.97 -8.43 -6.65
CA ASP A 205 22.96 -8.83 -5.67
C ASP A 205 21.56 -8.33 -6.06
N ILE A 206 21.45 -7.17 -6.71
CA ILE A 206 20.17 -6.61 -7.17
C ILE A 206 19.63 -7.45 -8.34
N LYS A 207 20.49 -7.83 -9.29
CA LYS A 207 20.14 -8.73 -10.39
C LYS A 207 19.66 -10.08 -9.86
N ALA A 208 20.45 -10.71 -8.99
CA ALA A 208 20.07 -11.99 -8.38
C ALA A 208 18.75 -11.91 -7.58
N LEU A 209 18.48 -10.79 -6.90
CA LEU A 209 17.21 -10.59 -6.21
C LEU A 209 16.04 -10.42 -7.20
N ALA A 210 16.23 -9.71 -8.31
CA ALA A 210 15.23 -9.54 -9.35
C ALA A 210 14.89 -10.87 -10.03
N GLU A 211 15.92 -11.63 -10.44
CA GLU A 211 15.77 -12.98 -11.02
C GLU A 211 15.05 -13.92 -10.05
N SER A 212 15.41 -13.88 -8.76
CA SER A 212 14.74 -14.67 -7.71
C SER A 212 13.28 -14.25 -7.50
N LEU A 213 12.93 -12.97 -7.73
CA LEU A 213 11.56 -12.50 -7.64
C LEU A 213 10.73 -12.91 -8.87
N GLU A 214 11.31 -12.85 -10.06
CA GLU A 214 10.68 -13.29 -11.32
C GLU A 214 10.44 -14.80 -11.33
N ALA A 215 11.37 -15.58 -10.77
CA ALA A 215 11.27 -17.03 -10.63
C ALA A 215 10.53 -17.50 -9.36
N PHE A 216 9.90 -16.60 -8.61
CA PHE A 216 9.28 -16.93 -7.32
C PHE A 216 8.11 -17.92 -7.50
N PRO A 217 8.16 -19.13 -6.91
CA PRO A 217 7.15 -20.18 -7.11
C PRO A 217 5.96 -19.95 -6.16
N ALA A 218 5.10 -18.99 -6.50
CA ALA A 218 4.04 -18.50 -5.61
C ALA A 218 3.03 -19.58 -5.17
N GLU A 219 2.82 -20.60 -5.99
CA GLU A 219 1.98 -21.77 -5.72
C GLU A 219 2.48 -22.64 -4.56
N GLU A 220 3.76 -22.55 -4.17
CA GLU A 220 4.29 -23.27 -3.02
C GLU A 220 3.92 -22.60 -1.69
N PHE A 221 3.52 -21.32 -1.73
CA PHE A 221 3.30 -20.49 -0.55
C PHE A 221 1.84 -20.08 -0.34
N ALA A 222 0.92 -20.49 -1.22
CA ALA A 222 -0.50 -20.20 -1.09
C ALA A 222 -1.36 -21.18 -1.90
N PRO A 223 -2.65 -21.33 -1.55
CA PRO A 223 -3.64 -21.97 -2.42
C PRO A 223 -3.64 -21.41 -3.84
N LYS A 224 -4.04 -22.22 -4.82
CA LYS A 224 -3.95 -21.92 -6.26
C LYS A 224 -4.60 -20.59 -6.63
N GLU A 225 -5.76 -20.31 -6.05
CA GLU A 225 -6.56 -19.09 -6.23
C GLU A 225 -5.88 -17.83 -5.65
N PHE A 226 -4.91 -17.99 -4.74
CA PHE A 226 -4.19 -16.92 -4.07
C PHE A 226 -2.71 -16.81 -4.46
N LYS A 227 -2.25 -17.52 -5.49
CA LYS A 227 -0.86 -17.43 -5.97
C LYS A 227 -0.45 -15.99 -6.30
N GLY A 228 -1.32 -15.19 -6.93
CA GLY A 228 -1.00 -13.79 -7.24
C GLY A 228 -0.93 -12.90 -6.00
N PHE A 229 -1.65 -13.26 -4.93
CA PHE A 229 -1.57 -12.57 -3.65
C PHE A 229 -0.23 -12.90 -2.97
N ALA A 230 0.21 -14.16 -3.01
CA ALA A 230 1.53 -14.56 -2.53
C ALA A 230 2.65 -13.85 -3.30
N ALA A 231 2.54 -13.72 -4.63
CA ALA A 231 3.50 -12.99 -5.46
C ALA A 231 3.61 -11.51 -5.04
N ARG A 232 2.48 -10.83 -4.75
CA ARG A 232 2.49 -9.46 -4.19
C ARG A 232 3.21 -9.40 -2.84
N HIS A 233 2.97 -10.36 -1.95
CA HIS A 233 3.66 -10.42 -0.66
C HIS A 233 5.17 -10.70 -0.81
N ALA A 234 5.55 -11.55 -1.77
CA ALA A 234 6.94 -11.80 -2.14
C ALA A 234 7.62 -10.52 -2.64
N LEU A 235 6.97 -9.72 -3.49
CA LEU A 235 7.46 -8.41 -3.91
C LEU A 235 7.75 -7.52 -2.70
N GLY A 236 6.82 -7.40 -1.76
CA GLY A 236 7.03 -6.61 -0.54
C GLY A 236 8.24 -7.09 0.30
N VAL A 237 8.41 -8.40 0.42
CA VAL A 237 9.55 -9.01 1.13
C VAL A 237 10.87 -8.76 0.38
N ALA A 238 10.90 -8.94 -0.94
CA ALA A 238 12.07 -8.68 -1.76
C ALA A 238 12.50 -7.20 -1.70
N LEU A 239 11.56 -6.27 -1.86
CA LEU A 239 11.81 -4.82 -1.76
C LEU A 239 12.35 -4.42 -0.38
N SER A 240 11.91 -5.08 0.69
CA SER A 240 12.46 -4.84 2.03
C SER A 240 13.97 -5.15 2.13
N LYS A 241 14.49 -6.08 1.30
CA LYS A 241 15.93 -6.39 1.24
C LYS A 241 16.74 -5.23 0.64
N LEU A 242 16.08 -4.40 -0.16
CA LEU A 242 16.60 -3.15 -0.72
C LEU A 242 16.28 -1.94 0.17
N GLY A 243 15.51 -2.08 1.25
CA GLY A 243 15.02 -0.93 2.02
C GLY A 243 14.11 -0.02 1.20
N LEU A 244 13.38 -0.59 0.23
CA LEU A 244 12.38 0.09 -0.56
C LEU A 244 11.00 -0.24 0.03
N PRO A 245 10.22 0.75 0.49
CA PRO A 245 8.85 0.52 0.92
C PRO A 245 7.94 0.31 -0.30
N LEU A 246 7.12 -0.73 -0.29
CA LEU A 246 6.07 -0.93 -1.30
C LEU A 246 4.82 -0.13 -0.96
N ASP A 247 4.46 -0.06 0.32
CA ASP A 247 3.24 0.59 0.80
C ASP A 247 3.61 1.89 1.53
N VAL A 248 2.76 2.92 1.41
CA VAL A 248 2.94 4.18 2.15
C VAL A 248 2.81 3.90 3.66
N PRO A 249 3.83 4.22 4.48
CA PRO A 249 3.79 3.92 5.91
C PRO A 249 2.95 4.94 6.69
N ALA A 250 1.84 4.52 7.28
CA ALA A 250 0.90 5.41 7.97
C ALA A 250 1.53 6.11 9.18
N LYS A 251 2.37 5.38 9.93
CA LYS A 251 3.10 5.90 11.10
C LYS A 251 4.04 7.06 10.76
N VAL A 252 4.55 7.10 9.52
CA VAL A 252 5.43 8.18 9.07
C VAL A 252 4.62 9.46 8.84
N LEU A 253 3.44 9.35 8.22
CA LEU A 253 2.51 10.46 8.06
C LEU A 253 1.99 10.96 9.42
N GLU A 254 1.64 10.05 10.33
CA GLU A 254 1.26 10.37 11.71
C GLU A 254 2.34 11.20 12.42
N LYS A 255 3.59 10.72 12.40
CA LYS A 255 4.73 11.42 13.01
C LYS A 255 5.02 12.78 12.37
N TYR A 256 4.73 12.94 11.07
CA TYR A 256 4.87 14.24 10.41
C TYR A 256 3.80 15.21 10.94
N LEU A 257 2.53 14.79 10.94
CA LEU A 257 1.40 15.59 11.43
C LEU A 257 1.56 16.01 12.90
N GLU A 258 2.06 15.13 13.76
CA GLU A 258 2.36 15.44 15.17
C GLU A 258 3.42 16.52 15.36
N LYS A 259 4.29 16.73 14.38
CA LYS A 259 5.45 17.63 14.48
C LYS A 259 5.31 18.91 13.67
N SER A 260 4.41 18.93 12.69
CA SER A 260 4.11 20.09 11.86
C SER A 260 2.95 20.93 12.41
N GLY A 261 2.08 20.34 13.25
CA GLY A 261 1.11 21.06 14.07
C GLY A 261 1.73 21.67 15.32
#